data_AF-A0A084WA58-F1
#
_entry.id   AF-A0A084WA58-F1
#
_cell.length_a   1.000
_cell.length_b   1.000
_cell.length_c   1.000
_cell.angle_alpha   90.00
_cell.angle_beta   90.00
_cell.angle_gamma   90.00
#
_symmetry.space_group_name_H-M   'P 1'
#
loop_
_entity.id
_entity.type
_entity.pdbx_description
1 polymer ?
#
loop_
_entity_poly.entity_id
_entity_poly.type
_entity_poly.pdbx_seq_one_letter_code
_entity_poly.pdbx_strand_id
1 'polypeptide(L)'
;MRVIAFGLCLLVAVQAASITRPEDIDWSTVRSIREKSTYPRLHADRTPYDPTADRSQRIINGVTVARGDIPYAAAILISEEFATYFCGGVLVSENYVLTAATCVDGDRELSITVLLDAAQINQAGEFIAVSQIIVHPSPGNNDIALLRLSRAVRPNDNIRPVTLPNRRQRGMTFVNQLASISGWGRTASNTNEALPLNNLRLVRNHVMSNFNCGVSFPFQINDQHICITGDSGSACAGDEGGPLTTVDVLTGRTFLIGLYSFTSFLGCGIGRPSVHTRITEYLDWIEANSDVVIMDNWDS
;
A
#
# COMPACT_ATOMS: atom_id res chain seq x y z
N MET A 1 16.64 -41.48 45.68
CA MET A 1 17.07 -41.25 44.28
C MET A 1 16.19 -40.19 43.66
N ARG A 2 16.71 -38.98 43.44
CA ARG A 2 16.05 -37.93 42.65
C ARG A 2 16.57 -38.05 41.22
N VAL A 3 15.73 -38.45 40.28
CA VAL A 3 16.03 -38.35 38.86
C VAL A 3 15.41 -37.05 38.38
N ILE A 4 16.26 -36.07 38.06
CA ILE A 4 15.88 -34.77 37.50
C ILE A 4 15.64 -34.98 36.01
N ALA A 5 14.47 -34.56 35.55
CA ALA A 5 14.10 -34.55 34.14
C ALA A 5 14.93 -33.49 33.39
N PHE A 6 15.54 -33.88 32.28
CA PHE A 6 16.00 -32.96 31.23
C PHE A 6 15.12 -33.19 30.00
N GLY A 7 13.98 -32.50 29.96
CA GLY A 7 13.25 -32.30 28.71
C GLY A 7 13.99 -31.25 27.90
N LEU A 8 14.78 -31.69 26.92
CA LEU A 8 15.40 -30.80 25.95
C LEU A 8 14.30 -30.30 25.01
N CYS A 9 13.74 -29.13 25.31
CA CYS A 9 12.84 -28.44 24.39
C CYS A 9 13.72 -27.71 23.37
N LEU A 10 13.97 -28.34 22.23
CA LEU A 10 14.56 -27.71 21.05
C LEU A 10 13.51 -26.75 20.47
N LEU A 11 13.53 -25.51 20.95
CA LEU A 11 12.92 -24.38 20.26
C LEU A 11 13.81 -24.07 19.04
N VAL A 12 13.51 -24.72 17.92
CA VAL A 12 13.99 -24.23 16.62
C VAL A 12 13.11 -23.05 16.28
N ALA A 13 13.52 -21.85 16.68
CA ALA A 13 12.94 -20.63 16.14
C ALA A 13 13.37 -20.57 14.67
N VAL A 14 12.45 -20.89 13.76
CA VAL A 14 12.63 -20.60 12.35
C VAL A 14 12.40 -19.10 12.21
N GLN A 15 13.45 -18.30 12.33
CA GLN A 15 13.38 -16.92 11.86
C GLN A 15 13.03 -16.97 10.38
N ALA A 16 11.97 -16.26 9.98
CA ALA A 16 11.63 -16.11 8.58
C ALA A 16 12.83 -15.44 7.88
N ALA A 17 13.56 -16.22 7.08
CA ALA A 17 14.67 -15.70 6.31
C ALA A 17 14.17 -14.54 5.46
N SER A 18 14.91 -13.42 5.45
CA SER A 18 14.59 -12.30 4.57
C SER A 18 14.60 -12.79 3.13
N ILE A 19 13.52 -12.54 2.39
CA ILE A 19 13.46 -12.77 0.96
C ILE A 19 14.47 -11.80 0.33
N THR A 20 15.44 -12.32 -0.42
CA THR A 20 16.48 -11.48 -1.03
C THR A 20 16.51 -11.56 -2.54
N ARG A 21 15.83 -12.55 -3.12
CA ARG A 21 15.80 -12.78 -4.57
C ARG A 21 14.44 -13.35 -5.01
N PRO A 22 14.07 -13.23 -6.30
CA PRO A 22 12.79 -13.73 -6.80
C PRO A 22 12.59 -15.24 -6.60
N GLU A 23 13.66 -16.04 -6.71
CA GLU A 23 13.62 -17.50 -6.56
C GLU A 23 13.30 -17.98 -5.14
N ASP A 24 13.44 -17.10 -4.14
CA ASP A 24 13.12 -17.41 -2.75
C ASP A 24 11.59 -17.39 -2.51
N ILE A 25 10.79 -16.97 -3.49
CA ILE A 25 9.35 -16.70 -3.36
C ILE A 25 8.53 -17.75 -4.13
N ASP A 26 7.66 -18.46 -3.40
CA ASP A 26 6.53 -19.17 -4.02
C ASP A 26 5.35 -18.20 -4.21
N TRP A 27 5.30 -17.56 -5.38
CA TRP A 27 4.26 -16.60 -5.76
C TRP A 27 2.83 -17.17 -5.71
N SER A 28 2.66 -18.49 -5.74
CA SER A 28 1.33 -19.11 -5.64
C SER A 28 0.76 -19.11 -4.22
N THR A 29 1.62 -18.88 -3.21
CA THR A 29 1.27 -18.93 -1.79
C THR A 29 1.11 -17.55 -1.16
N VAL A 30 1.49 -16.49 -1.87
CA VAL A 30 1.38 -15.10 -1.41
C VAL A 30 -0.10 -14.73 -1.28
N ARG A 31 -0.47 -14.16 -0.13
CA ARG A 31 -1.86 -13.86 0.24
C ARG A 31 -2.11 -12.35 0.34
N SER A 32 -3.38 -11.96 0.29
CA SER A 32 -3.74 -10.59 0.62
C SER A 32 -3.54 -10.34 2.10
N ILE A 33 -3.06 -9.15 2.46
CA ILE A 33 -3.02 -8.70 3.85
C ILE A 33 -4.40 -8.80 4.53
N ARG A 34 -5.50 -8.66 3.78
CA ARG A 34 -6.88 -8.83 4.28
C ARG A 34 -7.19 -10.23 4.82
N GLU A 35 -6.40 -11.24 4.42
CA GLU A 35 -6.52 -12.63 4.88
C GLU A 35 -5.75 -12.86 6.19
N LYS A 36 -5.01 -11.87 6.70
CA LYS A 36 -4.34 -11.92 8.00
C LYS A 36 -5.38 -11.96 9.12
N SER A 37 -5.23 -12.88 10.07
CA SER A 37 -6.24 -13.07 11.14
C SER A 37 -6.39 -11.86 12.05
N THR A 38 -5.32 -11.07 12.20
CA THR A 38 -5.29 -9.81 12.97
C THR A 38 -5.58 -8.57 12.12
N TYR A 39 -5.90 -8.73 10.82
CA TYR A 39 -6.30 -7.59 10.00
C TYR A 39 -7.43 -6.85 10.69
N PRO A 40 -7.33 -5.51 10.90
CA PRO A 40 -8.34 -4.76 11.62
C PRO A 40 -9.71 -5.00 11.00
N ARG A 41 -10.58 -5.70 11.74
CA ARG A 41 -11.98 -5.92 11.34
C ARG A 41 -12.82 -4.65 11.46
N LEU A 42 -12.21 -3.49 11.63
CA LEU A 42 -12.86 -2.18 11.70
C LEU A 42 -13.77 -1.90 10.49
N HIS A 43 -13.59 -2.64 9.39
CA HIS A 43 -14.41 -2.54 8.18
C HIS A 43 -15.30 -3.77 7.89
N ALA A 44 -15.35 -4.76 8.80
CA ALA A 44 -16.17 -5.95 8.65
C ALA A 44 -17.46 -5.80 9.45
N ASP A 45 -18.49 -5.21 8.83
CA ASP A 45 -19.85 -5.53 9.26
C ASP A 45 -20.12 -7.03 9.03
N ARG A 46 -20.85 -7.65 9.96
CA ARG A 46 -21.02 -9.11 10.10
C ARG A 46 -22.00 -9.70 9.09
N THR A 47 -21.86 -9.40 7.80
CA THR A 47 -22.65 -10.05 6.75
C THR A 47 -21.78 -11.03 5.96
N PRO A 48 -22.19 -12.30 5.81
CA PRO A 48 -21.47 -13.26 4.99
C PRO A 48 -21.20 -12.72 3.60
N TYR A 49 -19.96 -12.81 3.16
CA TYR A 49 -19.54 -12.59 1.78
C TYR A 49 -20.39 -13.47 0.85
N ASP A 50 -21.22 -12.85 0.01
CA ASP A 50 -22.02 -13.53 -1.01
C ASP A 50 -21.28 -13.45 -2.37
N PRO A 51 -20.68 -14.55 -2.85
CA PRO A 51 -19.96 -14.59 -4.12
C PRO A 51 -20.87 -14.53 -5.37
N THR A 52 -22.19 -14.35 -5.20
CA THR A 52 -23.17 -14.39 -6.30
C THR A 52 -23.76 -13.04 -6.69
N ALA A 53 -23.37 -11.94 -6.03
CA ALA A 53 -23.84 -10.61 -6.37
C ALA A 53 -23.27 -10.10 -7.72
N ASP A 54 -24.10 -10.26 -8.75
CA ASP A 54 -24.11 -9.64 -10.08
C ASP A 54 -22.87 -9.81 -11.00
N ARG A 55 -23.03 -10.69 -11.99
CA ARG A 55 -22.06 -11.00 -13.05
C ARG A 55 -22.17 -10.10 -14.28
N SER A 56 -22.78 -8.92 -14.19
CA SER A 56 -23.10 -8.12 -15.37
C SER A 56 -22.76 -6.64 -15.29
N GLN A 57 -21.48 -6.30 -15.03
CA GLN A 57 -20.75 -5.22 -15.72
C GLN A 57 -19.23 -5.50 -15.62
N ARG A 58 -18.61 -5.89 -16.74
CA ARG A 58 -17.15 -6.08 -16.83
C ARG A 58 -16.48 -4.74 -17.14
N ILE A 59 -15.57 -4.33 -16.28
CA ILE A 59 -14.56 -3.29 -16.49
C ILE A 59 -13.30 -3.90 -15.84
N ILE A 60 -12.26 -4.42 -16.53
CA ILE A 60 -11.43 -3.86 -17.62
C ILE A 60 -10.81 -2.51 -17.16
N ASN A 61 -9.68 -2.05 -17.71
CA ASN A 61 -9.24 -0.63 -17.67
C ASN A 61 -8.20 -0.17 -16.62
N GLY A 62 -7.66 -1.05 -15.80
CA GLY A 62 -6.28 -0.84 -15.34
C GLY A 62 -5.34 -1.02 -16.53
N VAL A 63 -4.67 0.03 -16.99
CA VAL A 63 -3.67 -0.13 -18.05
C VAL A 63 -2.39 -0.69 -17.46
N THR A 64 -1.78 -1.66 -18.15
CA THR A 64 -0.46 -2.14 -17.75
C THR A 64 0.53 -0.98 -17.83
N VAL A 65 1.31 -0.82 -16.78
CA VAL A 65 2.32 0.21 -16.64
C VAL A 65 3.62 -0.29 -17.24
N ALA A 66 4.29 0.53 -18.08
CA ALA A 66 5.58 0.15 -18.60
C ALA A 66 6.67 0.31 -17.52
N ARG A 67 7.77 -0.42 -17.67
CA ARG A 67 8.92 -0.27 -16.78
C ARG A 67 9.42 1.18 -16.79
N GLY A 68 9.55 1.78 -15.62
CA GLY A 68 9.99 3.16 -15.44
C GLY A 68 8.89 4.24 -15.40
N ASP A 69 7.65 3.93 -15.76
CA ASP A 69 6.56 4.91 -15.75
C ASP A 69 6.15 5.34 -14.33
N ILE A 70 6.25 4.42 -13.36
CA ILE A 70 5.93 4.65 -11.95
C ILE A 70 7.14 4.24 -11.09
N PRO A 71 8.22 5.02 -11.12
CA PRO A 71 9.52 4.62 -10.57
C PRO A 71 9.58 4.63 -9.04
N TYR A 72 8.52 5.12 -8.40
CA TYR A 72 8.35 5.14 -6.94
C TYR A 72 7.47 4.00 -6.42
N ALA A 73 6.86 3.19 -7.29
CA ALA A 73 6.02 2.08 -6.84
C ALA A 73 6.89 1.03 -6.14
N ALA A 74 6.52 0.70 -4.91
CA ALA A 74 7.17 -0.34 -4.13
C ALA A 74 6.19 -1.50 -3.92
N ALA A 75 6.65 -2.72 -4.19
CA ALA A 75 5.95 -3.93 -3.80
C ALA A 75 6.52 -4.40 -2.45
N ILE A 76 5.65 -4.83 -1.53
CA ILE A 76 6.06 -5.18 -0.17
C ILE A 76 5.61 -6.61 0.12
N LEU A 77 6.59 -7.46 0.43
CA LEU A 77 6.37 -8.80 0.94
C LEU A 77 6.57 -8.80 2.45
N ILE A 78 5.54 -9.24 3.17
CA ILE A 78 5.53 -9.34 4.63
C ILE A 78 5.45 -10.82 4.99
N SER A 79 6.57 -11.37 5.44
CA SER A 79 6.68 -12.78 5.82
C SER A 79 6.54 -12.92 7.34
N GLU A 80 5.58 -13.76 7.73
CA GLU A 80 5.41 -14.32 9.07
C GLU A 80 5.78 -15.81 9.03
N GLU A 81 5.83 -16.47 10.20
CA GLU A 81 6.26 -17.86 10.37
C GLU A 81 5.63 -18.85 9.37
N PHE A 82 4.35 -18.67 9.00
CA PHE A 82 3.61 -19.61 8.15
C PHE A 82 2.93 -18.97 6.93
N ALA A 83 3.16 -17.69 6.66
CA ALA A 83 2.48 -16.99 5.58
C ALA A 83 3.31 -15.80 5.07
N THR A 84 3.21 -15.54 3.77
CA THR A 84 3.68 -14.29 3.17
C THR A 84 2.49 -13.51 2.63
N TYR A 85 2.41 -12.26 3.02
CA TYR A 85 1.39 -11.32 2.61
C TYR A 85 1.96 -10.28 1.66
N PHE A 86 1.09 -9.71 0.82
CA PHE A 86 1.43 -8.66 -0.11
C PHE A 86 0.74 -7.33 0.24
N CYS A 87 1.50 -6.25 0.12
CA CYS A 87 1.03 -4.87 0.10
C CYS A 87 1.77 -4.05 -0.96
N GLY A 88 1.22 -2.90 -1.30
CA GLY A 88 1.91 -1.82 -2.00
C GLY A 88 2.62 -0.87 -1.04
N GLY A 89 3.46 -0.03 -1.63
CA GLY A 89 4.16 1.06 -0.96
C GLY A 89 4.66 2.09 -1.95
N VAL A 90 5.32 3.11 -1.41
CA VAL A 90 5.80 4.26 -2.18
C VAL A 90 7.19 4.66 -1.70
N LEU A 91 8.18 4.63 -2.60
CA LEU A 91 9.50 5.17 -2.32
C LEU A 91 9.42 6.70 -2.16
N VAL A 92 9.81 7.22 -1.01
CA VAL A 92 9.76 8.66 -0.68
C VAL A 92 11.14 9.29 -0.46
N SER A 93 12.16 8.47 -0.25
CA SER A 93 13.57 8.86 -0.32
C SER A 93 14.41 7.65 -0.74
N GLU A 94 15.74 7.80 -0.83
CA GLU A 94 16.63 6.67 -1.08
C GLU A 94 16.60 5.62 0.05
N ASN A 95 16.14 6.00 1.25
CA ASN A 95 16.18 5.12 2.43
C ASN A 95 14.80 4.73 2.95
N TYR A 96 13.72 5.37 2.50
CA TYR A 96 12.39 5.20 3.09
C TYR A 96 11.30 4.91 2.08
N VAL A 97 10.43 3.97 2.46
CA VAL A 97 9.18 3.64 1.77
C VAL A 97 8.01 3.94 2.70
N LEU A 98 6.98 4.62 2.19
CA LEU A 98 5.67 4.73 2.82
C LEU A 98 4.79 3.54 2.47
N THR A 99 3.97 3.11 3.42
CA THR A 99 2.91 2.12 3.22
C THR A 99 1.78 2.35 4.22
N ALA A 100 0.72 1.54 4.16
CA ALA A 100 -0.35 1.54 5.14
C ALA A 100 0.15 0.91 6.47
N ALA A 101 -0.29 1.45 7.61
CA ALA A 101 0.02 0.85 8.92
C ALA A 101 -0.51 -0.59 8.98
N THR A 102 -1.70 -0.81 8.42
CA THR A 102 -2.37 -2.10 8.35
C THR A 102 -1.53 -3.21 7.68
N CYS A 103 -0.58 -2.84 6.82
CA CYS A 103 0.35 -3.80 6.21
C CYS A 103 1.36 -4.38 7.20
N VAL A 104 1.73 -3.60 8.23
CA VAL A 104 2.92 -3.87 9.06
C VAL A 104 2.64 -3.79 10.56
N ASP A 105 1.43 -3.43 10.96
CA ASP A 105 0.99 -3.42 12.36
C ASP A 105 0.76 -4.86 12.88
N GLY A 106 1.14 -5.10 14.14
CA GLY A 106 0.99 -6.38 14.84
C GLY A 106 2.14 -6.76 15.77
N ASP A 107 1.84 -7.63 16.75
CA ASP A 107 2.76 -8.05 17.82
C ASP A 107 3.76 -9.16 17.42
N ARG A 108 3.92 -9.44 16.12
CA ARG A 108 4.76 -10.55 15.62
C ARG A 108 6.05 -10.03 15.01
N GLU A 109 7.09 -10.85 15.07
CA GLU A 109 8.34 -10.60 14.33
C GLU A 109 8.04 -10.70 12.83
N LEU A 110 8.08 -9.57 12.13
CA LEU A 110 7.85 -9.48 10.70
C LEU A 110 9.19 -9.44 9.96
N SER A 111 9.33 -10.26 8.93
CA SER A 111 10.39 -10.11 7.94
C SER A 111 9.81 -9.40 6.72
N ILE A 112 10.28 -8.19 6.43
CA ILE A 112 9.75 -7.36 5.33
C ILE A 112 10.80 -7.17 4.25
N THR A 113 10.39 -7.43 3.01
CA THR A 113 11.19 -7.20 1.81
C THR A 113 10.46 -6.26 0.88
N VAL A 114 11.16 -5.20 0.48
CA VAL A 114 10.71 -4.24 -0.53
C VAL A 114 11.28 -4.62 -1.89
N LEU A 115 10.41 -4.67 -2.89
CA LEU A 115 10.74 -4.85 -4.29
C LEU A 115 10.58 -3.52 -5.03
N LEU A 116 11.60 -3.12 -5.78
CA LEU A 116 11.59 -1.92 -6.63
C LEU A 116 11.93 -2.29 -8.08
N ASP A 117 11.64 -1.37 -9.01
CA ASP A 117 11.71 -1.65 -10.45
C ASP A 117 10.88 -2.89 -10.82
N ALA A 118 9.66 -2.96 -10.28
CA ALA A 118 8.83 -4.16 -10.28
C ALA A 118 7.59 -4.03 -11.20
N ALA A 119 7.71 -3.30 -12.31
CA ALA A 119 6.61 -3.18 -13.29
C ALA A 119 6.10 -4.57 -13.75
N GLN A 120 7.00 -5.54 -13.81
CA GLN A 120 6.68 -6.97 -13.72
C GLN A 120 7.26 -7.52 -12.41
N ILE A 121 6.42 -8.06 -11.52
CA ILE A 121 6.83 -8.44 -10.15
C ILE A 121 7.91 -9.53 -10.16
N ASN A 122 7.82 -10.49 -11.09
CA ASN A 122 8.79 -11.57 -11.25
C ASN A 122 10.10 -11.14 -11.92
N GLN A 123 10.20 -9.87 -12.34
CA GLN A 123 11.38 -9.25 -12.95
C GLN A 123 11.83 -8.02 -12.15
N ALA A 124 11.46 -7.93 -10.87
CA ALA A 124 11.86 -6.83 -10.00
C ALA A 124 13.38 -6.65 -10.00
N GLY A 125 13.84 -5.40 -10.12
CA GLY A 125 15.26 -5.08 -10.24
C GLY A 125 16.00 -5.07 -8.90
N GLU A 126 15.30 -4.82 -7.80
CA GLU A 126 15.87 -4.70 -6.46
C GLU A 126 15.02 -5.44 -5.43
N PHE A 127 15.68 -6.11 -4.49
CA PHE A 127 15.10 -6.78 -3.32
C PHE A 127 15.84 -6.28 -2.08
N ILE A 128 15.12 -5.58 -1.21
CA ILE A 128 15.74 -4.84 -0.11
C ILE A 128 15.00 -5.15 1.18
N ALA A 129 15.71 -5.77 2.12
CA ALA A 129 15.19 -5.99 3.46
C ALA A 129 14.93 -4.66 4.18
N VAL A 130 13.94 -4.64 5.06
CA VAL A 130 13.63 -3.51 5.94
C VAL A 130 14.40 -3.67 7.25
N SER A 131 15.07 -2.59 7.69
CA SER A 131 15.82 -2.56 8.95
C SER A 131 15.02 -2.00 10.12
N GLN A 132 13.99 -1.20 9.83
CA GLN A 132 13.14 -0.59 10.86
C GLN A 132 11.75 -0.31 10.30
N ILE A 133 10.73 -0.64 11.09
CA ILE A 133 9.32 -0.32 10.83
C ILE A 133 8.94 0.81 11.80
N ILE A 134 8.31 1.86 11.27
CA ILE A 134 7.87 3.02 12.05
C ILE A 134 6.39 3.24 11.76
N VAL A 135 5.53 2.71 12.64
CA VAL A 135 4.08 2.86 12.54
C VAL A 135 3.65 4.17 13.19
N HIS A 136 2.66 4.86 12.62
CA HIS A 136 2.11 6.05 13.26
C HIS A 136 1.57 5.69 14.67
N PRO A 137 1.81 6.49 15.74
CA PRO A 137 1.45 6.14 17.12
C PRO A 137 -0.04 5.93 17.42
N SER A 138 -0.92 6.10 16.44
CA SER A 138 -2.37 5.94 16.58
C SER A 138 -2.95 5.27 15.34
N PRO A 139 -2.54 4.03 15.03
CA PRO A 139 -2.79 3.42 13.73
C PRO A 139 -4.28 3.20 13.43
N GLY A 140 -5.12 3.01 14.45
CA GLY A 140 -6.57 2.83 14.28
C GLY A 140 -7.29 4.01 13.61
N ASN A 141 -6.74 5.22 13.71
CA ASN A 141 -7.23 6.41 12.98
C ASN A 141 -6.29 6.84 11.85
N ASN A 142 -5.08 6.28 11.77
CA ASN A 142 -4.00 6.75 10.92
C ASN A 142 -3.33 5.57 10.23
N ASP A 143 -3.82 5.21 9.06
CA ASP A 143 -3.31 4.06 8.32
C ASP A 143 -2.05 4.42 7.50
N ILE A 144 -0.94 4.67 8.21
CA ILE A 144 0.36 5.03 7.63
C ILE A 144 1.53 4.48 8.44
N ALA A 145 2.54 3.97 7.73
CA ALA A 145 3.81 3.54 8.28
C ALA A 145 4.98 3.89 7.34
N LEU A 146 6.17 4.03 7.92
CA LEU A 146 7.44 4.19 7.24
C LEU A 146 8.27 2.91 7.40
N LEU A 147 8.92 2.49 6.31
CA LEU A 147 9.86 1.39 6.28
C LEU A 147 11.25 1.94 5.94
N ARG A 148 12.19 1.81 6.88
CA ARG A 148 13.58 2.14 6.64
C ARG A 148 14.25 0.97 5.95
N LEU A 149 14.71 1.17 4.73
CA LEU A 149 15.46 0.19 3.97
C LEU A 149 16.79 -0.14 4.67
N SER A 150 17.23 -1.39 4.56
CA SER A 150 18.52 -1.85 5.10
C SER A 150 19.73 -1.24 4.40
N ARG A 151 19.53 -0.70 3.20
CA ARG A 151 20.50 0.10 2.44
C ARG A 151 19.77 1.14 1.60
N ALA A 152 20.46 2.23 1.29
CA ALA A 152 19.99 3.21 0.33
C ALA A 152 19.85 2.59 -1.07
N VAL A 153 18.78 2.95 -1.79
CA VAL A 153 18.63 2.66 -3.21
C VAL A 153 19.43 3.66 -4.04
N ARG A 154 19.92 3.24 -5.21
CA ARG A 154 20.54 4.14 -6.17
C ARG A 154 19.50 4.59 -7.19
N PRO A 155 19.12 5.88 -7.23
CA PRO A 155 18.15 6.36 -8.19
C PRO A 155 18.61 6.11 -9.63
N ASN A 156 17.66 5.74 -10.48
CA ASN A 156 17.84 5.53 -11.92
C ASN A 156 16.49 5.74 -12.64
N ASP A 157 16.41 5.49 -13.95
CA ASP A 157 15.18 5.74 -14.70
C ASP A 157 13.95 4.97 -14.17
N ASN A 158 14.17 3.80 -13.56
CA ASN A 158 13.14 2.91 -13.04
C ASN A 158 12.91 3.00 -11.53
N ILE A 159 13.83 3.63 -10.79
CA ILE A 159 13.76 3.74 -9.32
C ILE A 159 14.03 5.19 -8.95
N ARG A 160 12.98 5.90 -8.53
CA ARG A 160 13.08 7.30 -8.06
C ARG A 160 12.03 7.55 -6.99
N PRO A 161 12.38 8.26 -5.92
CA PRO A 161 11.39 8.72 -4.95
C PRO A 161 10.29 9.58 -5.60
N VAL A 162 9.06 9.45 -5.10
CA VAL A 162 7.97 10.34 -5.49
C VAL A 162 8.17 11.71 -4.86
N THR A 163 7.67 12.77 -5.51
CA THR A 163 7.55 14.07 -4.85
C THR A 163 6.45 14.02 -3.79
N LEU A 164 6.73 14.49 -2.57
CA LEU A 164 5.70 14.73 -1.56
C LEU A 164 5.09 16.13 -1.70
N PRO A 165 3.85 16.34 -1.21
CA PRO A 165 3.25 17.66 -1.17
C PRO A 165 4.12 18.64 -0.39
N ASN A 166 4.21 19.88 -0.89
CA ASN A 166 4.85 20.97 -0.17
C ASN A 166 3.93 21.55 0.92
N ARG A 167 4.48 22.39 1.82
CA ARG A 167 3.72 22.96 2.94
C ARG A 167 2.51 23.79 2.50
N ARG A 168 2.56 24.44 1.34
CA ARG A 168 1.44 25.25 0.80
C ARG A 168 0.25 24.39 0.35
N GLN A 169 0.46 23.11 0.10
CA GLN A 169 -0.60 22.18 -0.27
C GLN A 169 -1.34 21.60 0.93
N ARG A 170 -0.92 21.91 2.16
CA ARG A 170 -1.66 21.55 3.38
C ARG A 170 -3.06 22.17 3.35
N GLY A 171 -4.07 21.37 3.68
CA GLY A 171 -5.47 21.79 3.65
C GLY A 171 -6.09 21.86 2.25
N MET A 172 -5.34 21.59 1.17
CA MET A 172 -5.95 21.45 -0.16
C MET A 172 -6.81 20.19 -0.23
N THR A 173 -8.01 20.33 -0.78
CA THR A 173 -8.95 19.20 -0.89
C THR A 173 -8.65 18.31 -2.08
N PHE A 174 -8.05 18.90 -3.14
CA PHE A 174 -7.83 18.31 -4.47
C PHE A 174 -9.12 17.87 -5.19
N VAL A 175 -10.31 18.26 -4.72
CA VAL A 175 -11.59 17.84 -5.29
C VAL A 175 -11.67 18.17 -6.79
N ASN A 176 -12.18 17.21 -7.57
CA ASN A 176 -12.24 17.22 -9.05
C ASN A 176 -10.87 17.18 -9.76
N GLN A 177 -9.76 17.04 -9.04
CA GLN A 177 -8.48 16.79 -9.68
C GLN A 177 -8.38 15.32 -10.10
N LEU A 178 -7.84 15.08 -11.30
CA LEU A 178 -7.57 13.73 -11.77
C LEU A 178 -6.41 13.13 -10.97
N ALA A 179 -6.64 11.95 -10.41
CA ALA A 179 -5.67 11.22 -9.63
C ALA A 179 -5.45 9.81 -10.20
N SER A 180 -4.25 9.30 -9.99
CA SER A 180 -3.74 8.05 -10.51
C SER A 180 -3.44 7.13 -9.35
N ILE A 181 -4.10 5.97 -9.32
CA ILE A 181 -3.77 4.87 -8.41
C ILE A 181 -3.09 3.75 -9.18
N SER A 182 -1.97 3.25 -8.65
CA SER A 182 -1.25 2.12 -9.23
C SER A 182 -0.94 1.03 -8.22
N GLY A 183 -0.99 -0.23 -8.65
CA GLY A 183 -0.62 -1.37 -7.83
C GLY A 183 -0.72 -2.71 -8.55
N TRP A 184 -0.50 -3.79 -7.78
CA TRP A 184 -0.54 -5.17 -8.25
C TRP A 184 -1.70 -5.96 -7.63
N GLY A 185 -2.68 -5.25 -7.04
CA GLY A 185 -3.87 -5.83 -6.46
C GLY A 185 -4.76 -6.52 -7.50
N ARG A 186 -5.71 -7.32 -7.00
CA ARG A 186 -6.68 -8.02 -7.85
C ARG A 186 -7.51 -7.03 -8.67
N THR A 187 -7.97 -7.45 -9.85
CA THR A 187 -8.77 -6.60 -10.76
C THR A 187 -10.27 -6.65 -10.49
N ALA A 188 -10.70 -7.38 -9.45
CA ALA A 188 -12.10 -7.70 -9.18
C ALA A 188 -12.81 -8.52 -10.28
N SER A 189 -12.09 -8.90 -11.36
CA SER A 189 -12.67 -9.66 -12.48
C SER A 189 -13.00 -11.11 -12.08
N ASN A 190 -12.28 -11.66 -11.10
CA ASN A 190 -12.60 -12.93 -10.46
C ASN A 190 -11.96 -13.00 -9.05
N THR A 191 -12.51 -13.86 -8.19
CA THR A 191 -12.11 -13.96 -6.77
C THR A 191 -10.83 -14.77 -6.55
N ASN A 192 -10.36 -15.48 -7.58
CA ASN A 192 -9.24 -16.42 -7.51
C ASN A 192 -8.00 -15.90 -8.25
N GLU A 193 -7.94 -14.60 -8.54
CA GLU A 193 -6.74 -13.97 -9.11
C GLU A 193 -5.57 -14.17 -8.16
N ALA A 194 -4.45 -14.61 -8.73
CA ALA A 194 -3.18 -14.64 -8.04
C ALA A 194 -2.86 -13.23 -7.51
N LEU A 195 -2.25 -13.18 -6.32
CA LEU A 195 -1.80 -11.94 -5.73
C LEU A 195 -0.34 -12.08 -5.32
N PRO A 196 0.54 -11.12 -5.65
CA PRO A 196 0.31 -9.99 -6.56
C PRO A 196 0.03 -10.42 -8.01
N LEU A 197 -0.66 -9.57 -8.78
CA LEU A 197 -0.67 -9.69 -10.23
C LEU A 197 0.74 -9.49 -10.78
N ASN A 198 1.07 -10.17 -11.88
CA ASN A 198 2.43 -10.07 -12.42
C ASN A 198 2.77 -8.66 -12.89
N ASN A 199 1.81 -7.92 -13.47
CA ASN A 199 2.04 -6.61 -14.04
C ASN A 199 1.47 -5.51 -13.15
N LEU A 200 2.25 -4.44 -12.94
CA LEU A 200 1.77 -3.21 -12.33
C LEU A 200 0.67 -2.60 -13.22
N ARG A 201 -0.41 -2.16 -12.59
CA ARG A 201 -1.55 -1.55 -13.27
C ARG A 201 -1.83 -0.15 -12.74
N LEU A 202 -2.43 0.69 -13.57
CA LEU A 202 -2.83 2.06 -13.24
C LEU A 202 -4.29 2.30 -13.63
N VAL A 203 -5.05 2.94 -12.74
CA VAL A 203 -6.37 3.51 -13.02
C VAL A 203 -6.37 5.00 -12.69
N ARG A 204 -7.20 5.77 -13.39
CA ARG A 204 -7.41 7.20 -13.14
C ARG A 204 -8.85 7.48 -12.76
N ASN A 205 -9.04 8.24 -11.69
CA ASN A 205 -10.34 8.70 -11.20
C ASN A 205 -10.22 10.13 -10.67
N HIS A 206 -11.34 10.77 -10.37
CA HIS A 206 -11.32 12.11 -9.77
C HIS A 206 -11.37 12.02 -8.25
N VAL A 207 -10.63 12.91 -7.58
CA VAL A 207 -10.80 13.12 -6.15
C VAL A 207 -12.20 13.66 -5.86
N MET A 208 -12.88 13.06 -4.89
CA MET A 208 -14.20 13.48 -4.44
C MET A 208 -14.14 14.11 -3.05
N SER A 209 -15.18 14.86 -2.68
CA SER A 209 -15.26 15.46 -1.34
C SER A 209 -15.42 14.40 -0.25
N ASN A 210 -14.88 14.67 0.93
CA ASN A 210 -15.05 13.82 2.11
C ASN A 210 -16.53 13.65 2.49
N PHE A 211 -17.36 14.69 2.27
CA PHE A 211 -18.81 14.59 2.46
C PHE A 211 -19.44 13.52 1.57
N ASN A 212 -19.18 13.58 0.26
CA ASN A 212 -19.72 12.59 -0.68
C ASN A 212 -19.16 11.19 -0.40
N CYS A 213 -17.90 11.10 0.01
CA CYS A 213 -17.28 9.83 0.40
C CYS A 213 -17.95 9.25 1.66
N GLY A 214 -18.26 10.10 2.65
CA GLY A 214 -18.95 9.73 3.88
C GLY A 214 -20.37 9.21 3.67
N VAL A 215 -21.03 9.55 2.57
CA VAL A 215 -22.31 8.91 2.18
C VAL A 215 -22.12 7.42 1.89
N SER A 216 -20.98 7.04 1.31
CA SER A 216 -20.63 5.63 1.04
C SER A 216 -20.03 4.92 2.25
N PHE A 217 -19.42 5.68 3.16
CA PHE A 217 -18.73 5.19 4.36
C PHE A 217 -19.17 5.97 5.62
N PRO A 218 -20.41 5.79 6.11
CA PRO A 218 -20.94 6.56 7.24
C PRO A 218 -20.04 6.42 8.48
N PHE A 219 -19.71 7.56 9.10
CA PHE A 219 -18.91 7.68 10.32
C PHE A 219 -17.44 7.21 10.23
N GLN A 220 -16.95 6.82 9.04
CA GLN A 220 -15.57 6.37 8.84
C GLN A 220 -14.67 7.45 8.24
N ILE A 221 -15.24 8.43 7.53
CA ILE A 221 -14.47 9.46 6.82
C ILE A 221 -14.28 10.71 7.69
N ASN A 222 -13.03 11.15 7.78
CA ASN A 222 -12.60 12.38 8.45
C ASN A 222 -11.52 13.09 7.60
N ASP A 223 -10.92 14.17 8.11
CA ASP A 223 -9.95 14.98 7.36
C ASP A 223 -8.63 14.26 7.04
N GLN A 224 -8.32 13.17 7.76
CA GLN A 224 -7.16 12.31 7.52
C GLN A 224 -7.34 11.42 6.28
N HIS A 225 -8.51 11.46 5.65
CA HIS A 225 -8.84 10.70 4.46
C HIS A 225 -8.96 11.59 3.23
N ILE A 226 -8.59 11.01 2.08
CA ILE A 226 -8.87 11.50 0.74
C ILE A 226 -9.50 10.37 -0.07
N CYS A 227 -10.55 10.66 -0.83
CA CYS A 227 -11.28 9.65 -1.58
C CYS A 227 -11.23 9.96 -3.08
N ILE A 228 -11.23 8.91 -3.90
CA ILE A 228 -11.45 9.01 -5.34
C ILE A 228 -12.72 8.26 -5.73
N THR A 229 -13.35 8.69 -6.81
CA THR A 229 -14.45 7.94 -7.42
C THR A 229 -13.99 6.55 -7.87
N GLY A 230 -14.93 5.61 -8.03
CA GLY A 230 -14.65 4.24 -8.48
C GLY A 230 -15.20 3.91 -9.86
N ASP A 231 -15.70 4.91 -10.58
CA ASP A 231 -16.43 4.77 -11.85
C ASP A 231 -15.56 4.22 -13.00
N SER A 232 -14.24 4.45 -12.96
CA SER A 232 -13.30 3.91 -13.95
C SER A 232 -12.51 2.69 -13.44
N GLY A 233 -12.92 2.10 -12.33
CA GLY A 233 -12.19 1.08 -11.59
C GLY A 233 -11.65 1.62 -10.26
N SER A 234 -11.26 0.73 -9.35
CA SER A 234 -10.84 1.10 -8.00
C SER A 234 -9.69 0.23 -7.50
N ALA A 235 -9.03 0.71 -6.45
CA ALA A 235 -8.08 -0.06 -5.67
C ALA A 235 -8.71 -1.34 -5.10
N CYS A 236 -7.96 -2.43 -5.02
CA CYS A 236 -8.46 -3.68 -4.49
C CYS A 236 -7.50 -4.36 -3.51
N ALA A 237 -7.86 -5.57 -3.08
CA ALA A 237 -7.02 -6.43 -2.26
C ALA A 237 -5.65 -6.60 -2.90
N GLY A 238 -4.60 -6.26 -2.15
CA GLY A 238 -3.21 -6.23 -2.56
C GLY A 238 -2.67 -4.84 -2.91
N ASP A 239 -3.53 -3.85 -3.13
CA ASP A 239 -3.08 -2.47 -3.37
C ASP A 239 -2.81 -1.70 -2.07
N GLU A 240 -3.09 -2.28 -0.89
CA GLU A 240 -2.98 -1.60 0.41
C GLU A 240 -1.60 -0.96 0.58
N GLY A 241 -1.55 0.31 0.99
CA GLY A 241 -0.33 1.10 1.07
C GLY A 241 0.21 1.64 -0.25
N GLY A 242 -0.38 1.26 -1.39
CA GLY A 242 0.00 1.72 -2.72
C GLY A 242 -0.31 3.22 -2.98
N PRO A 243 0.37 3.85 -3.96
CA PRO A 243 0.30 5.29 -4.17
C PRO A 243 -1.02 5.74 -4.81
N LEU A 244 -1.55 6.85 -4.29
CA LEU A 244 -2.46 7.75 -5.01
C LEU A 244 -1.71 9.05 -5.34
N THR A 245 -1.48 9.29 -6.62
CA THR A 245 -0.74 10.46 -7.11
C THR A 245 -1.63 11.38 -7.92
N THR A 246 -1.24 12.65 -8.01
CA THR A 246 -1.80 13.59 -8.97
C THR A 246 -0.70 14.44 -9.59
N VAL A 247 -1.06 15.23 -10.58
CA VAL A 247 -0.14 16.11 -11.32
C VAL A 247 -0.45 17.54 -10.98
N ASP A 248 0.58 18.30 -10.62
CA ASP A 248 0.48 19.74 -10.48
C ASP A 248 0.24 20.38 -11.86
N VAL A 249 -0.83 21.16 -11.96
CA VAL A 249 -1.28 21.72 -13.24
C VAL A 249 -0.36 22.82 -13.78
N LEU A 250 0.48 23.42 -12.94
CA LEU A 250 1.40 24.49 -13.34
C LEU A 250 2.76 23.93 -13.73
N THR A 251 3.29 23.00 -12.95
CA THR A 251 4.65 22.46 -13.14
C THR A 251 4.67 21.13 -13.89
N GLY A 252 3.53 20.46 -14.06
CA GLY A 252 3.44 19.12 -14.62
C GLY A 252 4.06 18.04 -13.73
N ARG A 253 4.35 18.35 -12.46
CA ARG A 253 5.05 17.44 -11.54
C ARG A 253 4.06 16.46 -10.91
N THR A 254 4.38 15.17 -10.97
CA THR A 254 3.64 14.13 -10.24
C THR A 254 4.01 14.14 -8.77
N PHE A 255 3.02 14.15 -7.87
CA PHE A 255 3.22 14.11 -6.43
C PHE A 255 2.18 13.22 -5.72
N LEU A 256 2.55 12.72 -4.53
CA LEU A 256 1.74 11.80 -3.74
C LEU A 256 0.70 12.54 -2.90
N ILE A 257 -0.59 12.21 -3.08
CA ILE A 257 -1.69 12.80 -2.28
C ILE A 257 -2.34 11.79 -1.33
N GLY A 258 -2.16 10.49 -1.57
CA GLY A 258 -2.70 9.47 -0.69
C GLY A 258 -1.99 8.12 -0.75
N LEU A 259 -2.26 7.28 0.26
CA LEU A 259 -1.94 5.85 0.28
C LEU A 259 -3.23 5.06 0.34
N TYR A 260 -3.40 4.04 -0.50
CA TYR A 260 -4.62 3.24 -0.43
C TYR A 260 -4.76 2.54 0.92
N SER A 261 -5.93 2.69 1.54
CA SER A 261 -6.24 2.12 2.85
C SER A 261 -7.34 1.08 2.73
N PHE A 262 -8.56 1.48 2.33
CA PHE A 262 -9.68 0.55 2.22
C PHE A 262 -10.72 0.97 1.18
N THR A 263 -11.63 0.05 0.89
CA THR A 263 -12.82 0.27 0.05
C THR A 263 -14.02 -0.45 0.65
N SER A 264 -15.14 -0.44 -0.04
CA SER A 264 -16.37 -1.14 0.34
C SER A 264 -16.13 -2.63 0.64
N PHE A 265 -16.73 -3.13 1.71
CA PHE A 265 -16.74 -4.55 2.05
C PHE A 265 -17.43 -5.41 0.97
N LEU A 266 -18.33 -4.82 0.18
CA LEU A 266 -18.99 -5.44 -0.97
C LEU A 266 -18.02 -5.69 -2.16
N GLY A 267 -16.75 -5.29 -2.02
CA GLY A 267 -15.71 -5.47 -3.04
C GLY A 267 -15.38 -4.19 -3.80
N CYS A 268 -14.26 -4.24 -4.51
CA CYS A 268 -13.72 -3.13 -5.30
C CYS A 268 -14.34 -3.02 -6.71
N GLY A 269 -15.04 -4.07 -7.19
CA GLY A 269 -15.60 -4.14 -8.54
C GLY A 269 -16.97 -3.48 -8.74
N ILE A 270 -17.57 -2.94 -7.68
CA ILE A 270 -18.94 -2.38 -7.71
C ILE A 270 -18.98 -0.87 -8.00
N GLY A 271 -17.86 -0.27 -8.42
CA GLY A 271 -17.77 1.15 -8.76
C GLY A 271 -17.86 2.12 -7.57
N ARG A 272 -17.69 1.63 -6.33
CA ARG A 272 -17.68 2.48 -5.13
C ARG A 272 -16.37 3.24 -4.96
N PRO A 273 -16.38 4.38 -4.26
CA PRO A 273 -15.16 5.13 -3.98
C PRO A 273 -14.12 4.29 -3.22
N SER A 274 -12.84 4.56 -3.46
CA SER A 274 -11.75 4.08 -2.59
C SER A 274 -11.31 5.17 -1.63
N VAL A 275 -10.92 4.74 -0.43
CA VAL A 275 -10.47 5.60 0.65
C VAL A 275 -8.96 5.47 0.80
N HIS A 276 -8.29 6.62 0.92
CA HIS A 276 -6.85 6.72 1.02
C HIS A 276 -6.46 7.58 2.23
N THR A 277 -5.34 7.27 2.86
CA THR A 277 -4.72 8.11 3.89
C THR A 277 -4.22 9.40 3.25
N ARG A 278 -4.67 10.57 3.69
CA ARG A 278 -4.34 11.89 3.12
C ARG A 278 -2.94 12.34 3.51
N ILE A 279 -1.99 12.32 2.58
CA ILE A 279 -0.57 12.61 2.86
C ILE A 279 -0.33 14.03 3.41
N THR A 280 -1.13 15.02 3.01
CA THR A 280 -0.96 16.41 3.48
C THR A 280 -1.10 16.57 4.99
N GLU A 281 -1.80 15.65 5.67
CA GLU A 281 -1.97 15.64 7.13
C GLU A 281 -0.77 15.01 7.86
N TYR A 282 0.10 14.29 7.15
CA TYR A 282 1.20 13.53 7.73
C TYR A 282 2.58 14.08 7.39
N LEU A 283 2.68 15.23 6.70
CA LEU A 283 3.97 15.80 6.28
C LEU A 283 4.94 16.01 7.46
N ASP A 284 4.44 16.52 8.60
CA ASP A 284 5.25 16.72 9.81
C ASP A 284 5.74 15.39 10.39
N TRP A 285 4.86 14.39 10.43
CA TRP A 285 5.22 13.06 10.94
C TRP A 285 6.23 12.36 10.03
N ILE A 286 6.08 12.49 8.70
CA ILE A 286 7.01 11.92 7.73
C ILE A 286 8.40 12.55 7.90
N GLU A 287 8.48 13.88 7.96
CA GLU A 287 9.74 14.60 8.14
C GLU A 287 10.44 14.25 9.46
N ALA A 288 9.67 14.13 10.55
CA ALA A 288 10.22 13.81 11.86
C ALA A 288 10.75 12.37 11.99
N ASN A 289 10.34 11.45 11.11
CA ASN A 289 10.63 10.01 11.21
C ASN A 289 11.41 9.45 10.02
N SER A 290 11.81 10.28 9.07
CA SER A 290 12.57 9.89 7.89
C SER A 290 13.67 10.91 7.57
N ASP A 291 14.36 10.70 6.46
CA ASP A 291 15.30 11.67 5.87
C ASP A 291 14.66 12.57 4.80
N VAL A 292 13.33 12.51 4.66
CA VAL A 292 12.59 13.36 3.73
C VAL A 292 12.50 14.79 4.26
N VAL A 293 12.78 15.76 3.40
CA VAL A 293 12.61 17.19 3.68
C VAL A 293 11.35 17.70 3.00
N ILE A 294 10.44 18.29 3.77
CA ILE A 294 9.18 18.84 3.25
C ILE A 294 9.39 20.32 2.92
N MET A 295 9.49 20.61 1.63
CA MET A 295 9.72 21.97 1.13
C MET A 295 8.51 22.88 1.36
N ASP A 296 8.73 24.18 1.54
CA ASP A 296 7.66 25.19 1.56
C ASP A 296 7.01 25.37 0.18
N ASN A 297 7.84 25.32 -0.87
CA ASN A 297 7.44 25.28 -2.26
C ASN A 297 8.42 24.36 -3.02
N TRP A 298 8.03 23.79 -4.15
CA TRP A 298 8.95 22.89 -4.89
C TRP A 298 10.06 23.61 -5.65
N ASP A 299 9.92 24.92 -5.84
CA ASP A 299 10.86 25.77 -6.57
C ASP A 299 11.73 26.64 -5.63
N SER A 300 11.64 26.42 -4.32
CA SER A 300 12.45 27.13 -3.32
C SER A 300 13.78 26.46 -3.05
#